data_AF-A0A6A0A9Y7-F1
#
_entry.id   AF-A0A6A0A9Y7-F1
#
_cell.length_a   1.000
_cell.length_b   1.000
_cell.length_c   1.000
_cell.angle_alpha   90.00
_cell.angle_beta   90.00
_cell.angle_gamma   90.00
#
_symmetry.space_group_name_H-M   'P 1'
#
loop_
_entity.id
_entity.type
_entity.pdbx_description
1 polymer ?
#
loop_
_entity_poly.entity_id
_entity_poly.type
_entity_poly.pdbx_seq_one_letter_code
_entity_poly.pdbx_strand_id
1 'polypeptide(L)'
;MGCGAGGLLDKLRTQQQTARHLAELQQSADLALEKVSLEVAVARSQVDEARRRAQLHTQHHLDLAREQLREALAAEEAARDAHDKVLKVAADVWSGISHLASMVAAMPLPPGQLPVPVSEETLADVLAQAQLRVQAASTFINSIPKAAALLEGLVTNPDFAFVGSRAAGREGQAQQASG
;
A
#
# COMPACT_ATOMS: atom_id res chain seq x y z
N MET A 1 -31.82 -11.64 -115.02
CA MET A 1 -31.24 -10.90 -113.87
C MET A 1 -32.38 -10.38 -113.03
N GLY A 2 -32.66 -11.03 -111.90
CA GLY A 2 -33.84 -10.72 -111.06
C GLY A 2 -33.51 -10.86 -109.59
N CYS A 3 -32.48 -10.15 -109.14
CA CYS A 3 -32.16 -10.01 -107.72
C CYS A 3 -32.25 -8.51 -107.39
N GLY A 4 -33.34 -8.06 -106.78
CA GLY A 4 -33.52 -6.62 -106.55
C GLY A 4 -34.31 -6.23 -105.30
N ALA A 5 -35.40 -6.92 -104.97
CA ALA A 5 -36.29 -6.47 -103.89
C ALA A 5 -36.31 -7.38 -102.65
N GLY A 6 -36.35 -8.71 -102.81
CA GLY A 6 -36.47 -9.65 -101.68
C GLY A 6 -35.28 -9.64 -100.72
N GLY A 7 -34.05 -9.68 -101.24
CA GLY A 7 -32.84 -9.69 -100.41
C GLY A 7 -32.54 -8.37 -99.70
N LEU A 8 -33.15 -7.25 -100.11
CA LEU A 8 -33.03 -5.97 -99.40
C LEU A 8 -34.00 -5.93 -98.21
N LEU A 9 -35.22 -6.42 -98.39
CA LEU A 9 -36.22 -6.51 -97.32
C LEU A 9 -35.78 -7.45 -96.20
N ASP A 10 -35.16 -8.59 -96.54
CA ASP A 10 -34.62 -9.50 -95.53
C ASP A 10 -33.49 -8.88 -94.72
N LYS A 11 -32.60 -8.10 -95.37
CA LYS A 11 -31.53 -7.34 -94.68
C LYS A 11 -32.07 -6.23 -93.78
N LEU A 12 -33.12 -5.53 -94.20
CA LEU A 12 -33.78 -4.51 -93.37
C LEU A 12 -34.48 -5.15 -92.18
N ARG A 13 -35.09 -6.32 -92.36
CA ARG A 13 -35.73 -7.09 -91.28
C ARG A 13 -34.71 -7.58 -90.26
N THR A 14 -33.56 -8.11 -90.71
CA THR A 14 -32.50 -8.54 -89.79
C THR A 14 -31.88 -7.35 -89.06
N GLN A 15 -31.64 -6.22 -89.73
CA GLN A 15 -31.19 -4.98 -89.07
C GLN A 15 -32.19 -4.48 -88.02
N GLN A 16 -33.50 -4.54 -88.31
CA GLN A 16 -34.53 -4.18 -87.34
C GLN A 16 -34.54 -5.10 -86.13
N GLN A 17 -34.35 -6.41 -86.33
CA GLN A 17 -34.25 -7.39 -85.25
C GLN A 17 -32.99 -7.16 -84.40
N THR A 18 -31.84 -6.92 -85.03
CA THR A 18 -30.59 -6.59 -84.32
C THR A 18 -30.72 -5.29 -83.53
N ALA A 19 -31.35 -4.25 -84.10
CA ALA A 19 -31.57 -2.98 -83.40
C ALA A 19 -32.46 -3.14 -82.17
N ARG A 20 -33.54 -3.95 -82.26
CA ARG A 20 -34.40 -4.28 -81.11
C ARG A 20 -33.62 -5.03 -80.02
N HIS A 21 -32.86 -6.04 -80.42
CA HIS A 21 -32.06 -6.82 -79.47
C HIS A 21 -30.98 -5.97 -78.78
N LEU A 22 -30.34 -5.05 -79.50
CA LEU A 22 -29.38 -4.11 -78.91
C LEU A 22 -30.06 -3.14 -77.93
N ALA A 23 -31.28 -2.68 -78.23
CA ALA A 23 -32.05 -1.83 -77.31
C ALA A 23 -32.43 -2.59 -76.02
N GLU A 24 -32.83 -3.86 -76.13
CA GLU A 24 -33.12 -4.72 -74.97
C GLU A 24 -31.85 -4.97 -74.13
N LEU A 25 -30.72 -5.25 -74.77
CA LEU A 25 -29.43 -5.40 -74.09
C LEU A 25 -29.02 -4.11 -73.38
N GLN A 26 -29.14 -2.97 -74.05
CA GLN A 26 -28.83 -1.67 -73.46
C GLN A 26 -29.71 -1.40 -72.23
N GLN A 27 -31.02 -1.61 -72.34
CA GLN A 27 -31.93 -1.44 -71.22
C GLN A 27 -31.59 -2.39 -70.04
N SER A 28 -31.23 -3.65 -70.33
CA SER A 28 -30.81 -4.58 -69.28
C SER A 28 -29.49 -4.18 -68.61
N ALA A 29 -28.55 -3.62 -69.39
CA ALA A 29 -27.28 -3.10 -68.89
C ALA A 29 -27.49 -1.85 -68.03
N ASP A 30 -28.38 -0.94 -68.43
CA ASP A 30 -28.73 0.26 -67.67
C ASP A 30 -29.37 -0.11 -66.32
N LEU A 31 -30.30 -1.07 -66.31
CA LEU A 31 -30.89 -1.59 -65.07
C LEU A 31 -29.85 -2.27 -64.16
N ALA A 32 -28.91 -3.00 -64.75
CA ALA A 32 -27.82 -3.63 -63.99
C ALA A 32 -26.88 -2.57 -63.38
N LEU A 33 -26.55 -1.51 -64.13
CA LEU A 33 -25.76 -0.39 -63.64
C LEU A 33 -26.46 0.35 -62.50
N GLU A 34 -27.76 0.61 -62.63
CA GLU A 34 -28.56 1.24 -61.59
C GLU A 34 -28.56 0.39 -60.32
N LYS A 35 -28.80 -0.92 -60.45
CA LYS A 35 -28.74 -1.86 -59.32
C LYS A 35 -27.37 -1.85 -58.63
N VAL A 36 -26.28 -1.96 -59.39
CA VAL A 36 -24.92 -1.91 -58.84
C VAL A 36 -24.64 -0.57 -58.16
N SER A 37 -25.11 0.54 -58.74
CA SER A 37 -24.93 1.86 -58.13
C SER A 37 -25.62 1.97 -56.76
N LEU A 38 -26.80 1.35 -56.62
CA LEU A 38 -27.56 1.33 -55.38
C LEU A 38 -26.90 0.41 -54.34
N GLU A 39 -26.41 -0.76 -54.76
CA GLU A 39 -25.64 -1.66 -53.90
C GLU A 39 -24.36 -0.98 -53.37
N VAL A 40 -23.65 -0.24 -54.22
CA VAL A 40 -22.47 0.53 -53.80
C VAL A 40 -22.83 1.64 -52.81
N ALA A 41 -23.94 2.34 -53.02
CA ALA A 41 -24.40 3.37 -52.09
C ALA A 41 -24.74 2.79 -50.71
N VAL A 42 -25.45 1.66 -50.68
CA VAL A 42 -25.80 0.95 -49.44
C VAL A 42 -24.53 0.45 -48.74
N ALA A 43 -23.60 -0.17 -49.46
CA ALA A 43 -22.35 -0.65 -48.89
C ALA A 43 -21.51 0.48 -48.28
N ARG A 44 -21.44 1.65 -48.97
CA ARG A 44 -20.76 2.84 -48.44
C ARG A 44 -21.40 3.33 -47.14
N SER A 45 -22.73 3.40 -47.09
CA SER A 45 -23.45 3.79 -45.87
C SER A 45 -23.15 2.85 -44.70
N GLN A 46 -23.13 1.54 -44.95
CA GLN A 46 -22.82 0.55 -43.91
C GLN A 46 -21.38 0.68 -43.38
N VAL A 47 -20.42 0.95 -44.26
CA VAL A 47 -19.01 1.19 -43.87
C VAL A 47 -18.89 2.45 -43.00
N ASP A 48 -19.57 3.54 -43.39
CA ASP A 48 -19.55 4.79 -42.63
C ASP A 48 -20.18 4.63 -41.24
N GLU A 49 -21.30 3.90 -41.15
CA GLU A 49 -21.92 3.57 -39.86
C GLU A 49 -21.01 2.70 -38.98
N ALA A 50 -20.42 1.65 -39.55
CA ALA A 50 -19.49 0.78 -38.82
C ALA A 50 -18.29 1.57 -38.28
N ARG A 51 -17.73 2.47 -39.10
CA ARG A 51 -16.63 3.34 -38.72
C ARG A 51 -17.00 4.29 -37.58
N ARG A 52 -18.18 4.91 -37.65
CA ARG A 52 -18.69 5.80 -36.58
C ARG A 52 -18.90 5.03 -35.28
N ARG A 53 -19.52 3.85 -35.33
CA ARG A 53 -19.75 3.01 -34.13
C ARG A 53 -18.43 2.57 -33.50
N ALA A 54 -17.47 2.12 -34.32
CA ALA A 54 -16.14 1.73 -33.84
C ALA A 54 -15.42 2.90 -33.16
N GLN A 55 -15.46 4.10 -33.75
CA GLN A 55 -14.87 5.31 -33.17
C GLN A 55 -15.50 5.68 -31.82
N LEU A 56 -16.83 5.73 -31.73
CA LEU A 56 -17.54 6.07 -30.50
C LEU A 56 -17.28 5.05 -29.39
N HIS A 57 -17.33 3.76 -29.73
CA HIS A 57 -17.07 2.68 -28.78
C HIS A 57 -15.62 2.77 -28.26
N THR A 58 -14.65 2.98 -29.16
CA THR A 58 -13.23 3.08 -28.78
C THR A 58 -12.97 4.31 -27.90
N GLN A 59 -13.56 5.46 -28.24
CA GLN A 59 -13.45 6.67 -27.42
C GLN A 59 -14.05 6.47 -26.03
N HIS A 60 -15.22 5.85 -25.94
CA HIS A 60 -15.85 5.57 -24.66
C HIS A 60 -14.97 4.67 -23.76
N HIS A 61 -14.40 3.59 -24.32
CA HIS A 61 -13.49 2.72 -23.58
C HIS A 61 -12.20 3.44 -23.16
N LEU A 62 -11.67 4.32 -24.01
CA LEU A 62 -10.50 5.14 -23.67
C LEU A 62 -10.81 6.13 -22.54
N ASP A 63 -11.96 6.77 -22.55
CA ASP A 63 -12.36 7.72 -21.52
C ASP A 63 -12.62 7.00 -20.19
N LEU A 64 -13.27 5.83 -20.23
CA LEU A 64 -13.45 4.99 -19.05
C LEU A 64 -12.11 4.55 -18.46
N ALA A 65 -11.19 4.06 -19.30
CA ALA A 65 -9.87 3.62 -18.85
C ALA A 65 -9.04 4.78 -18.26
N ARG A 66 -9.16 5.99 -18.84
CA ARG A 66 -8.51 7.19 -18.30
C ARG A 66 -9.05 7.57 -16.93
N GLU A 67 -10.36 7.46 -16.74
CA GLU A 67 -10.97 7.78 -15.45
C GLU A 67 -10.57 6.76 -14.37
N GLN A 68 -10.62 5.47 -14.70
CA GLN A 68 -10.14 4.41 -13.81
C GLN A 68 -8.66 4.59 -13.45
N LEU A 69 -7.81 5.01 -14.41
CA LEU A 69 -6.42 5.30 -14.15
C LEU A 69 -6.25 6.48 -13.20
N ARG A 70 -7.03 7.56 -13.37
CA ARG A 70 -7.00 8.72 -12.46
C ARG A 70 -7.41 8.34 -11.04
N GLU A 71 -8.49 7.57 -10.90
CA GLU A 71 -8.96 7.07 -9.60
C GLU A 71 -7.89 6.20 -8.93
N ALA A 72 -7.28 5.28 -9.68
CA ALA A 72 -6.22 4.43 -9.17
C ALA A 72 -4.98 5.22 -8.71
N LEU A 73 -4.57 6.24 -9.46
CA LEU A 73 -3.45 7.11 -9.09
C LEU A 73 -3.77 7.92 -7.83
N ALA A 74 -4.98 8.50 -7.74
CA ALA A 74 -5.39 9.23 -6.54
C ALA A 74 -5.45 8.31 -5.30
N ALA A 75 -5.91 7.07 -5.46
CA ALA A 75 -5.92 6.08 -4.39
C ALA A 75 -4.51 5.66 -3.97
N GLU A 76 -3.58 5.53 -4.92
CA GLU A 76 -2.17 5.22 -4.64
C GLU A 76 -1.51 6.34 -3.83
N GLU A 77 -1.71 7.60 -4.24
CA GLU A 77 -1.15 8.76 -3.54
C GLU A 77 -1.71 8.87 -2.11
N ALA A 78 -3.01 8.68 -1.93
CA ALA A 78 -3.63 8.66 -0.60
C ALA A 78 -3.11 7.50 0.28
N ALA A 79 -2.90 6.31 -0.30
CA ALA A 79 -2.34 5.17 0.41
C ALA A 79 -0.89 5.41 0.81
N ARG A 80 -0.11 6.05 -0.07
CA ARG A 80 1.28 6.44 0.21
C ARG A 80 1.37 7.45 1.35
N ASP A 81 0.53 8.49 1.33
CA ASP A 81 0.45 9.47 2.42
C ASP A 81 0.06 8.82 3.76
N ALA A 82 -0.87 7.87 3.73
CA ALA A 82 -1.26 7.11 4.91
C ALA A 82 -0.10 6.23 5.43
N HIS A 83 0.60 5.55 4.52
CA HIS A 83 1.76 4.72 4.85
C HIS A 83 2.88 5.55 5.48
N ASP A 84 3.21 6.70 4.89
CA ASP A 84 4.25 7.61 5.40
C ASP A 84 3.90 8.13 6.81
N LYS A 85 2.61 8.40 7.09
CA LYS A 85 2.15 8.76 8.43
C LYS A 85 2.34 7.61 9.42
N VAL A 86 2.00 6.38 9.02
CA VAL A 86 2.19 5.19 9.87
C VAL A 86 3.68 4.97 10.17
N LEU A 87 4.56 5.11 9.17
CA LEU A 87 6.00 4.99 9.38
C LEU A 87 6.55 6.04 10.36
N LYS A 88 6.08 7.29 10.27
CA LYS A 88 6.45 8.34 11.23
C LYS A 88 6.01 7.97 12.65
N VAL A 89 4.75 7.56 12.83
CA VAL A 89 4.23 7.15 14.14
C VAL A 89 5.00 5.93 14.68
N ALA A 90 5.31 4.96 13.84
CA ALA A 90 6.10 3.79 14.23
C ALA A 90 7.50 4.18 14.69
N ALA A 91 8.17 5.10 13.98
CA ALA A 91 9.47 5.63 14.36
C ALA A 91 9.42 6.40 15.69
N ASP A 92 8.38 7.20 15.91
CA ASP A 92 8.18 7.94 17.17
C ASP A 92 7.96 6.99 18.35
N VAL A 93 7.13 5.95 18.18
CA VAL A 93 6.90 4.91 19.20
C VAL A 93 8.18 4.16 19.50
N TRP A 94 8.93 3.76 18.47
CA TRP A 94 10.22 3.10 18.60
C TRP A 94 11.22 3.94 19.41
N SER A 95 11.34 5.22 19.06
CA SER A 95 12.20 6.17 19.76
C SER A 95 11.77 6.35 21.22
N GLY A 96 10.48 6.50 21.47
CA GLY A 96 9.91 6.66 22.81
C GLY A 96 10.17 5.45 23.71
N ILE A 97 9.94 4.23 23.20
CA ILE A 97 10.20 2.99 23.97
C ILE A 97 11.70 2.81 24.21
N SER A 98 12.54 3.07 23.22
CA SER A 98 14.01 3.00 23.37
C SER A 98 14.51 3.99 24.41
N HIS A 99 13.97 5.20 24.42
CA HIS A 99 14.28 6.21 25.43
C HIS A 99 13.84 5.78 26.84
N LEU A 100 12.61 5.31 27.00
CA LEU A 100 12.12 4.77 28.26
C LEU A 100 13.02 3.64 28.77
N ALA A 101 13.36 2.68 27.90
CA ALA A 101 14.26 1.58 28.23
C ALA A 101 15.61 2.07 28.75
N SER A 102 16.19 3.11 28.14
CA SER A 102 17.44 3.74 28.60
C SER A 102 17.30 4.39 29.99
N MET A 103 16.18 5.06 30.27
CA MET A 103 15.95 5.72 31.56
C MET A 103 15.80 4.70 32.69
N VAL A 104 15.15 3.57 32.41
CA VAL A 104 14.93 2.50 33.39
C VAL A 104 16.07 1.49 33.46
N ALA A 105 17.07 1.60 32.59
CA ALA A 105 18.16 0.62 32.46
C ALA A 105 18.94 0.43 33.76
N ALA A 106 19.16 1.53 34.50
CA ALA A 106 19.87 1.54 35.78
C ALA A 106 19.04 1.00 36.95
N MET A 107 17.71 0.87 36.79
CA MET A 107 16.86 0.30 37.83
C MET A 107 16.96 -1.23 37.84
N PRO A 108 17.05 -1.85 39.04
CA PRO A 108 17.14 -3.30 39.15
C PRO A 108 15.85 -3.96 38.64
N LEU A 109 16.04 -5.11 38.00
CA LEU A 109 14.94 -5.96 37.56
C LEU A 109 14.31 -6.69 38.77
N PRO A 110 12.99 -6.93 38.74
CA PRO A 110 12.35 -7.84 39.68
C PRO A 110 12.99 -9.25 39.58
N PRO A 111 13.04 -10.00 40.69
CA PRO A 111 13.63 -11.33 40.71
C PRO A 111 12.91 -12.28 39.74
N GLY A 112 13.70 -13.08 39.01
CA GLY A 112 13.18 -14.06 38.04
C GLY A 112 12.97 -13.54 36.62
N GLN A 113 13.27 -12.27 36.33
CA GLN A 113 13.18 -11.71 34.98
C GLN A 113 14.54 -11.54 34.31
N LEU A 114 14.61 -11.90 33.02
CA LEU A 114 15.78 -11.68 32.17
C LEU A 114 15.63 -10.33 31.44
N PRO A 115 16.73 -9.59 31.20
CA PRO A 115 16.69 -8.37 30.42
C PRO A 115 16.27 -8.67 28.98
N VAL A 116 15.29 -7.93 28.48
CA VAL A 116 14.81 -8.06 27.10
C VAL A 116 15.61 -7.10 26.21
N PRO A 117 16.21 -7.57 25.10
CA PRO A 117 16.90 -6.69 24.16
C PRO A 117 15.88 -5.81 23.42
N VAL A 118 16.27 -4.58 23.09
CA VAL A 118 15.42 -3.65 22.33
C VAL A 118 15.48 -4.01 20.85
N SER A 119 14.42 -4.63 20.32
CA SER A 119 14.20 -4.91 18.90
C SER A 119 12.74 -4.63 18.50
N GLU A 120 12.45 -4.45 17.22
CA GLU A 120 11.09 -4.18 16.72
C GLU A 120 10.08 -5.23 17.17
N GLU A 121 10.53 -6.48 17.25
CA GLU A 121 9.73 -7.63 17.66
C GLU A 121 9.47 -7.68 19.17
N THR A 122 10.30 -7.03 19.99
CA THR A 122 10.25 -7.11 21.46
C THR A 122 9.80 -5.82 22.14
N LEU A 123 9.34 -4.81 21.38
CA LEU A 123 8.90 -3.51 21.92
C LEU A 123 7.89 -3.62 23.07
N ALA A 124 6.90 -4.49 22.91
CA ALA A 124 5.86 -4.70 23.91
C ALA A 124 6.44 -5.27 25.21
N ASP A 125 7.38 -6.21 25.10
CA ASP A 125 8.05 -6.84 26.23
C ASP A 125 9.00 -5.86 26.94
N VAL A 126 9.72 -5.04 26.18
CA VAL A 126 10.56 -3.96 26.72
C VAL A 126 9.72 -2.94 27.49
N LEU A 127 8.56 -2.55 26.96
CA LEU A 127 7.63 -1.64 27.63
C LEU A 127 7.07 -2.26 28.93
N ALA A 128 6.66 -3.52 28.89
CA ALA A 128 6.18 -4.24 30.07
C ALA A 128 7.27 -4.34 31.15
N GLN A 129 8.50 -4.64 30.75
CA GLN A 129 9.64 -4.69 31.65
C GLN A 129 9.97 -3.32 32.24
N ALA A 130 9.87 -2.24 31.46
CA ALA A 130 10.05 -0.88 31.96
C ALA A 130 8.97 -0.51 32.98
N GLN A 131 7.71 -0.85 32.72
CA GLN A 131 6.60 -0.62 33.64
C GLN A 131 6.80 -1.36 34.97
N LEU A 132 7.25 -2.62 34.93
CA LEU A 132 7.55 -3.41 36.12
C LEU A 132 8.66 -2.80 36.97
N ARG A 133 9.75 -2.32 36.34
CA ARG A 133 10.84 -1.63 37.05
C ARG A 133 10.33 -0.36 37.75
N VAL A 134 9.51 0.45 37.07
CA VAL A 134 8.91 1.67 37.64
C VAL A 134 7.97 1.33 38.81
N GLN A 135 7.15 0.29 38.69
CA GLN A 135 6.26 -0.15 39.77
C GLN A 135 7.04 -0.67 41.00
N ALA A 136 8.10 -1.45 40.78
CA ALA A 136 8.97 -1.91 41.85
C ALA A 136 9.65 -0.72 42.56
N ALA A 137 10.17 0.24 41.80
CA ALA A 137 10.77 1.46 42.34
C ALA A 137 9.76 2.30 43.13
N SER A 138 8.54 2.47 42.63
CA SER A 138 7.45 3.17 43.33
C SER A 138 7.08 2.48 44.65
N THR A 139 6.94 1.16 44.63
CA THR A 139 6.66 0.36 45.85
C THR A 139 7.79 0.51 46.87
N PHE A 140 9.03 0.48 46.41
CA PHE A 140 10.20 0.71 47.25
C PHE A 140 10.18 2.12 47.87
N ILE A 141 10.01 3.17 47.06
CA ILE A 141 9.95 4.57 47.55
C ILE A 141 8.84 4.74 48.58
N ASN A 142 7.66 4.17 48.33
CA ASN A 142 6.52 4.23 49.27
C ASN A 142 6.75 3.41 50.55
N SER A 143 7.72 2.50 50.58
CA SER A 143 8.14 1.78 51.78
C SER A 143 9.17 2.54 52.63
N ILE A 144 9.86 3.54 52.06
CA ILE A 144 10.88 4.35 52.75
C ILE A 144 10.34 5.14 53.95
N PRO A 145 9.12 5.72 53.97
CA PRO A 145 8.58 6.38 55.16
C PRO A 145 8.52 5.45 56.38
N LYS A 146 8.24 4.15 56.15
CA LYS A 146 8.28 3.12 57.20
C LYS A 146 9.71 2.75 57.57
N ALA A 147 10.63 2.69 56.60
CA ALA A 147 12.04 2.39 56.86
C ALA A 147 12.76 3.51 57.61
N ALA A 148 12.48 4.78 57.32
CA ALA A 148 13.02 5.94 58.03
C ALA A 148 12.55 5.96 59.50
N ALA A 149 11.26 5.73 59.75
CA ALA A 149 10.71 5.60 61.10
C ALA A 149 11.26 4.36 61.87
N LEU A 150 11.50 3.25 61.17
CA LEU A 150 12.12 2.05 61.76
C LEU A 150 13.61 2.24 62.07
N LEU A 151 14.34 2.96 61.22
CA LEU A 151 15.76 3.32 61.44
C LEU A 151 15.90 4.31 62.59
N GLU A 152 15.01 5.31 62.68
CA GLU A 152 14.98 6.25 63.81
C GLU A 152 14.67 5.51 65.12
N GLY A 153 13.70 4.59 65.10
CA GLY A 153 13.40 3.69 66.23
C GLY A 153 14.56 2.79 66.64
N LEU A 154 15.35 2.27 65.67
CA LEU A 154 16.56 1.46 65.92
C LEU A 154 17.73 2.30 66.45
N VAL A 155 17.90 3.53 65.98
CA VAL A 155 18.94 4.47 66.46
C VAL A 155 18.63 4.96 67.88
N THR A 156 17.36 5.07 68.26
CA THR A 156 16.94 5.42 69.63
C THR A 156 16.91 4.24 70.60
N ASN A 157 17.20 3.02 70.16
CA ASN A 157 17.15 1.83 71.00
C ASN A 157 18.54 1.56 71.63
N PRO A 158 18.74 1.75 72.95
CA PRO A 158 20.05 1.67 73.58
C PRO A 158 20.65 0.25 73.57
N ASP A 159 19.85 -0.79 73.34
CA ASP A 159 20.31 -2.18 73.32
C ASP A 159 21.08 -2.57 72.04
N PHE A 160 21.02 -1.75 70.99
CA PHE A 160 21.79 -1.95 69.75
C PHE A 160 23.02 -1.04 69.63
N ALA A 161 23.36 -0.31 70.69
CA ALA A 161 24.58 0.47 70.77
C ALA A 161 25.82 -0.45 70.86
N PHE A 162 26.37 -0.77 69.70
CA PHE A 162 27.81 -0.93 69.48
C PHE A 162 28.50 -2.13 70.19
N VAL A 163 28.41 -3.32 69.58
CA VAL A 163 29.38 -4.43 69.79
C VAL A 163 30.71 -4.16 69.03
N GLY A 164 31.04 -2.90 68.73
CA GLY A 164 32.22 -2.49 67.97
C GLY A 164 33.43 -2.01 68.78
N SER A 165 33.35 -1.86 70.11
CA SER A 165 34.42 -1.18 70.90
C SER A 165 35.22 -2.04 71.87
N ARG A 166 35.42 -3.34 71.60
CA ARG A 166 36.27 -4.20 72.46
C ARG A 166 37.54 -4.78 71.82
N ALA A 167 37.95 -4.30 70.64
CA ALA A 167 39.19 -4.72 69.99
C ALA A 167 40.30 -3.65 69.93
N ALA A 168 40.19 -2.52 70.64
CA ALA A 168 41.16 -1.42 70.56
C ALA A 168 41.64 -0.92 71.93
N GLY A 169 41.80 -1.81 72.91
CA GLY A 169 42.22 -1.39 74.26
C GLY A 169 42.62 -2.53 75.17
N ARG A 170 43.68 -3.27 74.82
CA ARG A 170 44.58 -4.01 75.72
C ARG A 170 45.59 -4.78 74.88
N GLU A 171 46.73 -4.15 74.63
CA GLU A 171 48.08 -4.77 74.53
C GLU A 171 49.09 -3.67 74.19
N GLY A 172 49.13 -2.66 75.07
CA GLY A 172 50.18 -1.64 75.17
C GLY A 172 50.79 -1.70 76.56
N GLN A 173 51.21 -2.89 77.01
CA GLN A 173 51.96 -3.10 78.25
C GLN A 173 52.89 -4.32 78.08
N ALA A 174 53.99 -4.15 77.35
CA ALA A 174 55.16 -5.03 77.42
C ALA A 174 56.39 -4.34 76.81
N GLN A 175 56.78 -3.17 77.33
CA GLN A 175 58.09 -2.59 77.05
C GLN A 175 58.54 -1.73 78.24
N GLN A 176 58.94 -2.41 79.32
CA GLN A 176 59.86 -1.92 80.35
C GLN A 176 60.13 -3.05 81.35
N ALA A 177 61.07 -3.94 81.01
CA ALA A 177 61.89 -4.70 81.96
C ALA A 177 63.05 -5.33 81.18
N SER A 178 64.25 -5.28 81.76
CA SER A 178 65.56 -5.78 81.29
C SER A 178 66.35 -4.79 80.42
N GLY A 179 67.45 -4.18 80.88
CA GLY A 179 68.30 -4.57 82.03
C GLY A 179 69.04 -5.86 81.73
#